data_AF-A0A200PS20-F1
#
_entry.id   AF-A0A200PS20-F1
#
_cell.length_a   1.000
_cell.length_b   1.000
_cell.length_c   1.000
_cell.angle_alpha   90.00
_cell.angle_beta   90.00
_cell.angle_gamma   90.00
#
_symmetry.space_group_name_H-M   'P 1'
#
loop_
_entity.id
_entity.type
_entity.pdbx_description
1 polymer ?
#
loop_
_entity_poly.entity_id
_entity_poly.type
_entity_poly.pdbx_seq_one_letter_code
_entity_poly.pdbx_strand_id
1 'polypeptide(L)' 'MEGDRNTKYFHRSVKNRIRVNTIQTLKIEGHQETNKVKIKDEIAFFFKNLFKEEAGLRPSIEGMNFKKN' A
#
# COMPACT_ATOMS: atom_id res chain seq x y z
N MET A 1 -22.79 11.13 35.77
CA MET A 1 -22.73 10.87 34.32
C MET A 1 -21.26 10.76 33.93
N GLU A 2 -20.71 9.56 34.02
CA GLU A 2 -19.30 9.30 33.79
C GLU A 2 -19.06 9.09 32.29
N GLY A 3 -18.93 10.20 31.58
CA GLY A 3 -18.68 10.25 30.14
C GLY A 3 -17.24 9.83 29.81
N ASP A 4 -17.08 8.53 29.58
CA ASP A 4 -16.15 7.87 28.67
C ASP A 4 -14.68 8.36 28.60
N ARG A 5 -13.90 7.98 29.62
CA ARG A 5 -12.42 8.02 29.53
C ARG A 5 -11.88 7.03 28.48
N ASN A 6 -12.61 5.96 28.13
CA ASN A 6 -12.14 4.90 27.24
C ASN A 6 -12.09 5.32 25.77
N THR A 7 -13.02 6.13 25.26
CA THR A 7 -12.92 6.67 23.89
C THR A 7 -11.68 7.52 23.71
N LYS A 8 -11.28 8.33 24.70
CA LYS A 8 -10.09 9.20 24.59
C LYS A 8 -8.79 8.42 24.37
N TYR A 9 -8.59 7.33 25.13
CA TYR A 9 -7.42 6.46 24.95
C TYR A 9 -7.47 5.72 23.62
N PHE A 10 -8.64 5.22 23.22
CA PHE A 10 -8.81 4.53 21.95
C PHE A 10 -8.52 5.47 20.77
N HIS A 11 -9.11 6.67 20.75
CA HIS A 11 -8.87 7.66 19.70
C HIS A 11 -7.41 8.11 19.65
N ARG A 12 -6.72 8.25 20.79
CA ARG A 12 -5.29 8.58 20.82
C ARG A 12 -4.45 7.49 20.16
N SER A 13 -4.75 6.23 20.47
CA SER A 13 -4.08 5.07 19.87
C SER A 13 -4.33 4.98 18.36
N VAL A 14 -5.57 5.19 17.91
CA VAL A 14 -5.93 5.21 16.49
C VAL A 14 -5.23 6.37 15.76
N LYS A 15 -5.25 7.59 16.32
CA LYS A 15 -4.55 8.75 15.74
C LYS A 15 -3.05 8.54 15.64
N ASN A 16 -2.43 7.92 16.64
CA ASN A 16 -1.01 7.58 16.60
C ASN A 16 -0.71 6.57 15.48
N ARG A 17 -1.52 5.49 15.37
CA ARG A 17 -1.38 4.50 14.29
C ARG A 17 -1.54 5.14 12.92
N ILE A 18 -2.56 5.98 12.73
CA ILE A 18 -2.76 6.71 11.48
C ILE A 18 -1.56 7.62 11.19
N ARG A 19 -1.08 8.39 12.16
CA ARG A 19 0.06 9.29 11.97
C ARG A 19 1.32 8.56 11.54
N VAL A 20 1.64 7.44 12.21
CA VAL A 20 2.85 6.65 11.91
C VAL A 20 2.72 5.90 10.58
N ASN A 21 1.52 5.46 10.23
CA ASN A 21 1.28 4.70 9.00
C ASN A 21 0.93 5.58 7.79
N THR A 22 0.80 6.89 7.95
CA THR A 22 0.51 7.81 6.86
C THR A 22 1.80 8.29 6.24
N ILE A 23 2.00 7.97 4.96
CA ILE A 23 3.04 8.60 4.15
C ILE A 23 2.62 10.05 3.89
N GLN A 24 3.33 11.00 4.49
CA GLN A 24 3.00 12.43 4.39
C GLN A 24 3.39 13.01 3.02
N THR A 25 4.59 12.68 2.57
CA THR A 25 5.19 13.14 1.33
C THR A 25 5.92 11.96 0.69
N LEU A 26 5.90 11.88 -0.63
CA LEU A 26 6.68 10.91 -1.40
C LEU A 26 7.50 11.66 -2.45
N LYS A 27 8.76 11.25 -2.67
CA LYS A 27 9.56 11.78 -3.77
C LYS A 27 9.32 10.92 -5.01
N ILE A 28 8.73 11.51 -6.04
CA ILE A 28 8.39 10.85 -7.32
C ILE A 28 9.18 11.59 -8.40
N GLU A 29 10.03 10.86 -9.13
CA GLU A 29 10.83 11.42 -10.25
C GLU A 29 11.61 12.71 -9.91
N GLY A 30 12.09 12.83 -8.67
CA GLY A 30 12.81 14.03 -8.22
C GLY A 30 11.96 15.08 -7.51
N HIS A 31 10.63 15.03 -7.66
CA HIS A 31 9.69 16.00 -7.10
C HIS A 31 9.04 15.51 -5.81
N GLN A 32 8.76 16.41 -4.87
CA GLN A 32 7.98 16.08 -3.67
C GLN A 32 6.48 16.12 -3.98
N GLU A 33 5.78 15.01 -3.76
CA GLU A 33 4.33 14.89 -3.88
C GLU A 33 3.70 14.73 -2.49
N THR A 34 2.63 15.47 -2.23
CA THR A 34 1.90 15.49 -0.95
C THR A 34 0.44 15.02 -1.10
N ASN A 35 -0.07 14.99 -2.34
CA ASN A 35 -1.39 14.50 -2.67
C ASN A 35 -1.49 13.00 -2.40
N LYS A 36 -2.35 12.63 -1.46
CA LYS A 36 -2.53 11.24 -1.02
C LYS A 36 -3.01 10.29 -2.11
N VAL A 37 -3.80 10.79 -3.06
CA VAL A 37 -4.29 9.96 -4.18
C VAL A 37 -3.12 9.60 -5.07
N LYS A 38 -2.35 10.62 -5.52
CA LYS A 38 -1.17 10.40 -6.35
C LYS A 38 -0.10 9.54 -5.68
N ILE A 39 0.15 9.75 -4.37
CA ILE A 39 1.08 8.90 -3.59
C ILE A 39 0.64 7.44 -3.64
N LYS A 40 -0.66 7.14 -3.45
CA LYS A 40 -1.18 5.77 -3.49
C LYS A 40 -1.07 5.17 -4.88
N ASP A 41 -1.42 5.94 -5.90
CA ASP A 41 -1.38 5.50 -7.29
C ASP A 41 0.04 5.16 -7.71
N GLU A 42 1.01 6.02 -7.35
CA GLU A 42 2.42 5.80 -7.66
C GLU A 42 2.97 4.57 -6.95
N ILE A 43 2.68 4.39 -5.66
CA ILE A 43 3.11 3.20 -4.91
C ILE A 43 2.53 1.93 -5.55
N ALA A 44 1.25 1.94 -5.90
CA ALA A 44 0.60 0.81 -6.54
C ALA A 44 1.21 0.52 -7.92
N PHE A 45 1.47 1.54 -8.72
CA PHE A 45 2.12 1.42 -10.02
C PHE A 45 3.54 0.85 -9.91
N PHE A 46 4.37 1.41 -9.02
CA PHE A 46 5.74 0.97 -8.78
C PHE A 46 5.79 -0.53 -8.43
N PHE A 47 5.03 -0.98 -7.43
CA PHE A 47 5.07 -2.38 -7.01
C PHE A 47 4.43 -3.34 -8.02
N LYS A 48 3.39 -2.91 -8.75
CA LYS A 48 2.84 -3.71 -9.86
C LYS A 48 3.90 -3.97 -10.92
N ASN A 49 4.71 -2.98 -11.25
CA ASN A 49 5.78 -3.13 -12.23
C ASN A 49 6.96 -3.94 -11.66
N LEU A 50 7.33 -3.70 -10.40
CA LEU A 50 8.42 -4.43 -9.74
C LEU A 50 8.15 -5.94 -9.66
N PHE A 51 6.91 -6.32 -9.38
CA PHE A 51 6.50 -7.72 -9.27
C PHE A 51 5.83 -8.25 -10.55
N LYS A 52 5.93 -7.52 -11.65
CA LYS A 52 5.45 -8.03 -12.94
C LYS A 52 6.38 -9.16 -13.35
N GLU A 53 5.85 -10.37 -13.47
CA GLU A 53 6.60 -11.51 -14.00
C GLU A 53 7.14 -11.13 -15.40
N GLU A 54 8.45 -11.28 -15.61
CA GLU A 54 8.98 -11.38 -16.97
C GLU A 54 8.37 -12.64 -17.60
N ALA A 55 7.69 -12.48 -18.73
CA ALA A 55 6.80 -13.48 -19.32
C ALA A 55 7.46 -14.85 -19.67
N GLY A 56 8.75 -15.03 -19.42
CA GLY A 56 9.53 -16.21 -19.81
C GLY A 56 9.81 -17.25 -18.72
N LEU A 57 9.60 -16.96 -17.43
CA LEU A 57 10.04 -17.86 -16.33
C LEU A 57 8.89 -18.54 -15.58
N ARG A 58 7.80 -18.87 -16.26
CA ARG A 58 6.78 -19.75 -15.68
C ARG A 58 7.02 -21.18 -16.16
N PRO A 59 7.74 -22.02 -15.39
CA PRO A 59 7.91 -23.43 -15.76
C PRO A 59 6.52 -24.07 -15.88
N SER A 60 6.20 -24.55 -17.08
CA SER A 60 5.07 -25.45 -17.27
C SER A 60 5.50 -26.83 -16.80
N ILE A 61 4.75 -27.42 -15.88
CA ILE A 61 4.87 -28.84 -15.59
C ILE A 61 4.15 -29.56 -16.73
N GLU A 62 4.84 -30.45 -17.45
CA GLU A 62 4.21 -31.27 -18.48
C GLU A 62 2.97 -31.97 -17.91
N GLY A 63 1.82 -31.80 -18.57
CA GLY A 63 0.54 -32.34 -18.11
C GLY A 63 -0.31 -31.40 -17.23
N MET A 64 0.18 -30.22 -16.83
CA MET A 64 -0.62 -29.21 -16.12
C MET A 64 -0.87 -27.96 -16.97
N ASN A 65 -2.09 -27.83 -17.50
CA ASN A 65 -2.55 -26.61 -18.16
C ASN A 65 -3.08 -25.61 -17.13
N PHE A 66 -2.23 -24.68 -16.69
CA PHE A 66 -2.68 -23.53 -15.92
C PHE A 66 -3.31 -22.51 -16.87
N LYS A 67 -4.64 -22.33 -16.79
CA LYS A 67 -5.33 -21.30 -17.58
C LYS A 67 -4.77 -19.93 -17.20
N LYS A 68 -4.39 -19.13 -18.20
CA LYS A 68 -4.14 -17.69 -18.02
C LYS A 68 -5.50 -17.01 -17.82
N ASN A 69 -5.63 -16.29 -16.70
CA ASN A 69 -6.77 -15.41 -16.42
C ASN A 69 -6.57 -14.05 -17.08
#